data_AF-A0A8D0KTF5-F1
#
_entry.id   AF-A0A8D0KTF5-F1
#
_cell.length_a   1.000
_cell.length_b   1.000
_cell.length_c   1.000
_cell.angle_alpha   90.00
_cell.angle_beta   90.00
_cell.angle_gamma   90.00
#
_symmetry.space_group_name_H-M   'P 1'
#
loop_
_entity.id
_entity.type
_entity.pdbx_description
1 polymer ?
#
loop_
_entity_poly.entity_id
_entity_poly.type
_entity_poly.pdbx_seq_one_letter_code
_entity_poly.pdbx_strand_id
1 'polypeptide(L)' 'KPESVCSEQTETGPCRAMISRWYFDVAEGKCAPFFYGGCGGNRNNFDSEDGQLLGAVDGGLQVGS' A
#
# COMPACT_ATOMS: atom_id res chain seq x y z
N LYS A 1 10.09 -5.01 -8.90
CA LYS A 1 9.17 -6.14 -8.58
C LYS A 1 8.18 -5.63 -7.53
N PRO A 2 6.89 -5.53 -7.85
CA PRO A 2 5.87 -4.94 -6.96
C PRO A 2 5.74 -5.68 -5.63
N GLU A 3 6.12 -6.96 -5.59
CA GLU A 3 6.02 -7.83 -4.41
C GLU A 3 6.81 -7.31 -3.19
N SER A 4 7.90 -6.57 -3.38
CA SER A 4 8.67 -6.04 -2.24
C SER A 4 8.03 -4.82 -1.60
N VAL A 5 7.29 -4.01 -2.37
CA VAL A 5 6.67 -2.77 -1.88
C VAL A 5 5.42 -3.07 -1.07
N CYS A 6 4.54 -3.91 -1.62
CA CYS A 6 3.28 -4.25 -0.94
C CYS A 6 3.48 -5.11 0.33
N SER A 7 4.69 -5.64 0.55
CA SER A 7 5.03 -6.44 1.73
C SER A 7 5.66 -5.63 2.86
N GLU A 8 5.92 -4.33 2.67
CA GLU A 8 6.44 -3.47 3.72
C GLU A 8 5.33 -3.12 4.73
N GLN A 9 5.68 -2.96 6.00
CA GLN A 9 4.73 -2.43 7.00
C GLN A 9 4.40 -0.97 6.68
N THR A 10 3.28 -0.45 7.19
CA THR A 10 2.98 0.98 7.03
C THR A 10 3.98 1.84 7.78
N GLU A 11 4.28 3.01 7.21
CA GLU A 11 5.10 4.02 7.89
C GLU A 11 4.42 5.39 7.84
N THR A 12 4.06 5.90 9.02
CA THR A 12 3.51 7.25 9.16
C THR A 12 4.55 8.33 8.82
N GLY A 13 5.84 8.07 9.07
CA GLY A 13 6.91 9.05 8.90
C GLY A 13 6.96 10.11 10.00
N PRO A 14 7.94 11.04 9.98
CA PRO A 14 8.19 11.97 11.07
C PRO A 14 7.28 13.21 11.10
N CYS A 15 6.60 13.51 9.98
CA CYS A 15 5.66 14.62 9.91
C CYS A 15 4.34 14.29 10.64
N ARG A 16 3.56 15.33 10.98
CA ARG A 16 2.39 15.23 11.87
C ARG A 16 1.05 15.61 11.21
N ALA A 17 0.98 15.57 9.88
CA ALA A 17 -0.32 15.66 9.20
C ALA A 17 -1.10 14.36 9.42
N MET A 18 -2.42 14.41 9.26
CA MET A 18 -3.28 13.22 9.25
C MET A 18 -3.84 13.04 7.84
N ILE A 19 -3.07 12.37 6.98
CA ILE A 19 -3.46 12.15 5.58
C ILE A 19 -3.95 10.70 5.45
N SER A 20 -5.21 10.54 5.05
CA SER A 20 -5.78 9.22 4.77
C SER A 20 -5.12 8.61 3.54
N ARG A 21 -4.55 7.43 3.70
CA ARG A 21 -3.86 6.66 2.66
C ARG A 21 -4.25 5.20 2.75
N TRP A 22 -3.85 4.43 1.76
CA TRP A 22 -4.11 3.01 1.66
C TRP A 22 -2.79 2.24 1.64
N TYR A 23 -2.77 1.07 2.24
CA TYR A 23 -1.64 0.14 2.17
C TYR A 23 -2.19 -1.26 1.88
N PHE A 24 -1.36 -2.14 1.33
CA PHE A 24 -1.70 -3.54 1.20
C PHE A 24 -1.39 -4.28 2.49
N ASP A 25 -2.41 -4.89 3.08
CA ASP A 25 -2.27 -5.85 4.16
C ASP A 25 -2.04 -7.24 3.54
N VAL A 26 -0.81 -7.73 3.63
CA VAL A 26 -0.44 -9.07 3.14
C VAL A 26 -1.07 -10.20 3.95
N ALA A 27 -1.43 -9.97 5.21
CA ALA A 27 -2.07 -10.97 6.06
C ALA A 27 -3.56 -11.14 5.68
N GLU A 28 -4.23 -10.04 5.37
CA GLU A 28 -5.63 -10.06 4.92
C GLU A 28 -5.78 -10.19 3.39
N GLY A 29 -4.69 -10.00 2.64
CA GLY A 29 -4.68 -10.04 1.18
C GLY A 29 -5.50 -8.92 0.53
N LYS A 30 -5.63 -7.75 1.19
CA LYS A 30 -6.45 -6.63 0.71
C LYS A 30 -5.88 -5.27 1.09
N CYS A 31 -6.34 -4.22 0.42
CA CYS A 31 -6.03 -2.84 0.80
C CYS A 31 -6.78 -2.45 2.09
N ALA A 32 -6.09 -1.74 2.98
CA ALA A 32 -6.67 -1.18 4.19
C ALA A 32 -6.24 0.29 4.37
N PRO A 33 -7.07 1.13 5.02
CA PRO A 33 -6.72 2.53 5.26
C PRO A 33 -5.72 2.67 6.41
N PHE A 34 -4.86 3.68 6.33
CA PHE A 34 -3.98 4.13 7.41
C PHE A 34 -3.72 5.64 7.35
N PHE A 35 -3.10 6.20 8.41
CA PHE A 35 -2.71 7.61 8.44
C PHE A 35 -1.23 7.80 8.15
N TYR A 36 -0.95 8.59 7.10
CA TYR A 36 0.37 9.06 6.73
C TYR A 36 0.62 10.48 7.26
N GLY A 37 1.82 10.69 7.80
CA GLY A 37 2.26 11.93 8.44
C GLY A 37 2.54 13.06 7.45
N GLY A 38 2.60 12.79 6.15
CA GLY A 38 2.79 13.78 5.08
C GLY A 38 4.23 13.95 4.61
N CYS A 39 5.21 13.31 5.24
CA CYS A 39 6.57 13.22 4.72
C CYS A 39 7.27 11.91 5.16
N GLY A 40 8.25 11.46 4.38
CA GLY A 40 8.96 10.21 4.62
C GLY A 40 8.10 8.98 4.33
N GLY A 41 8.25 7.95 5.17
CA GLY A 41 7.57 6.67 5.01
C GLY A 41 8.11 5.85 3.82
N ASN A 42 7.35 4.83 3.45
CA ASN A 42 7.71 3.90 2.37
C ASN A 42 6.65 3.88 1.25
N ARG A 43 6.83 2.94 0.32
CA ARG A 43 6.02 2.84 -0.90
C ARG A 43 4.73 2.04 -0.71
N ASN A 44 4.50 1.39 0.43
CA ASN A 44 3.21 0.79 0.77
C ASN A 44 2.24 1.89 1.25
N ASN A 45 1.98 2.86 0.37
CA ASN A 45 1.28 4.10 0.66
C ASN A 45 0.65 4.64 -0.64
N PHE A 46 -0.65 4.42 -0.79
CA PHE A 46 -1.43 4.72 -1.98
C PHE A 46 -2.53 5.74 -1.68
N ASP A 47 -2.87 6.57 -2.66
CA ASP A 47 -3.92 7.60 -2.52
C ASP A 47 -5.35 7.02 -2.60
N SER A 48 -5.52 5.82 -3.16
CA SER A 48 -6.81 5.12 -3.28
C SER A 48 -6.67 3.62 -3.01
N GLU A 49 -7.79 2.98 -2.68
CA GLU A 49 -7.89 1.52 -2.50
C GLU A 49 -7.44 0.77 -3.77
N ASP A 50 -7.80 1.28 -4.95
CA ASP A 50 -7.42 0.73 -6.26
C ASP A 50 -5.93 0.89 -6.61
N GLY A 51 -5.13 1.56 -5.78
CA GLY A 51 -3.71 1.82 -6.05
C GLY A 51 -2.88 0.56 -6.31
N GLN A 52 -3.31 -0.59 -5.79
CA GLN A 52 -2.73 -1.89 -6.14
C GLN A 52 -3.00 -2.33 -7.59
N LEU A 53 -4.19 -2.01 -8.12
CA LEU A 53 -4.62 -2.46 -9.44
C LEU A 53 -3.78 -1.85 -10.55
N LEU A 54 -3.29 -0.62 -10.36
CA LEU A 54 -2.43 0.04 -11.36
C LEU A 54 -0.99 -0.50 -11.36
N GLY A 55 -0.54 -1.13 -10.26
CA GLY A 55 0.79 -1.77 -10.18
C GLY A 55 0.81 -3.26 -10.55
N ALA A 56 -0.35 -3.90 -10.62
CA ALA A 56 -0.51 -5.33 -10.88
C ALA A 56 -0.88 -5.68 -12.34
N VAL A 57 -1.12 -4.70 -13.21
CA VAL A 57 -1.52 -4.92 -14.62
C VAL A 57 -0.40 -5.43 -15.54
N ASP A 58 0.80 -5.70 -15.04
CA ASP A 58 1.88 -6.32 -15.83
C ASP A 58 2.45 -7.60 -15.18
N GLY A 59 1.62 -8.34 -14.45
CA GLY A 59 2.11 -9.58 -13.82
C GLY A 59 1.07 -10.37 -13.04
N GLY A 60 -0.03 -10.75 -13.71
CA GLY A 60 -0.84 -11.93 -13.39
C GLY A 60 -1.12 -12.19 -11.91
N LEU A 61 -2.21 -11.60 -11.41
CA LEU A 61 -2.99 -12.18 -10.32
C LEU A 61 -3.49 -13.56 -10.77
N GLN A 62 -2.73 -14.62 -10.47
CA GLN A 62 -3.30 -15.96 -10.36
C GLN A 62 -4.06 -15.99 -9.03
N VAL A 63 -5.30 -15.51 -9.08
CA VAL A 63 -6.34 -16.01 -8.17
C VAL A 63 -6.52 -17.50 -8.48
N GLY A 64 -6.55 -18.31 -7.43
CA GLY A 64 -6.31 -19.75 -7.46
C GLY A 64 -7.17 -20.57 -8.43
N SER A 65 -6.69 -21.78 -8.68
CA SER A 65 -7.56 -22.92 -8.99
C SER A 65 -8.45 -23.24 -7.80
#